data_AF-S2DCB5-F1
#
_entry.id   AF-S2DCB5-F1
#
_cell.length_a   1.000
_cell.length_b   1.000
_cell.length_c   1.000
_cell.angle_alpha   90.00
_cell.angle_beta   90.00
_cell.angle_gamma   90.00
#
_symmetry.space_group_name_H-M   'P 1'
#
loop_
_entity.id
_entity.type
_entity.pdbx_description
1 polymer ?
#
loop_
_entity_poly.entity_id
_entity_poly.type
_entity_poly.pdbx_seq_one_letter_code
_entity_poly.pdbx_strand_id
1 'polypeptide(L)'
;MGVEEKRIKKYCNWFWKEHLVPHFQEEERFVFPVLGNDHEMVRQALEEHQILKDLFNASKSDYDHLNQLERQLEAHIRFEERVLFNEIQDTATADQLTIIAQHHGKATSCEVWEDEFWK
;
A
#
# COMPACT_ATOMS: atom_id res chain seq x y z
N MET A 1 -1.57 3.19 -29.51
CA MET A 1 -0.25 3.55 -28.92
C MET A 1 -0.34 3.19 -27.45
N GLY A 2 0.41 2.18 -27.01
CA GLY A 2 0.55 1.86 -25.59
C GLY A 2 1.70 2.65 -24.99
N VAL A 3 1.66 2.90 -23.69
CA VAL A 3 2.79 3.46 -22.95
C VAL A 3 3.92 2.42 -22.95
N GLU A 4 5.18 2.86 -23.02
CA GLU A 4 6.30 1.93 -22.90
C GLU A 4 6.32 1.32 -21.49
N GLU A 5 6.36 -0.01 -21.39
CA GLU A 5 6.43 -0.78 -20.14
C GLU A 5 7.45 -0.24 -19.14
N LYS A 6 8.61 0.20 -19.64
CA LYS A 6 9.68 0.77 -18.81
C LYS A 6 9.28 2.07 -18.12
N ARG A 7 8.45 2.91 -18.75
CA ARG A 7 7.95 4.16 -18.15
C ARG A 7 6.97 3.86 -17.02
N ILE A 8 6.08 2.89 -17.23
CA ILE A 8 5.16 2.41 -16.19
C ILE A 8 5.95 1.84 -15.01
N LYS A 9 6.91 0.94 -15.26
CA LYS A 9 7.74 0.36 -14.19
C LYS A 9 8.54 1.41 -13.44
N LYS A 10 9.06 2.43 -14.12
CA LYS A 10 9.79 3.55 -13.47
C LYS A 10 8.90 4.28 -12.48
N TYR A 11 7.65 4.56 -12.84
CA TYR A 11 6.66 5.14 -11.94
C TYR A 11 6.30 4.20 -10.79
N CYS A 12 6.02 2.92 -11.06
CA CYS A 12 5.74 1.94 -10.01
C CYS A 12 6.88 1.88 -8.98
N ASN A 13 8.14 1.91 -9.42
CA ASN A 13 9.30 1.89 -8.53
C ASN A 13 9.43 3.17 -7.69
N TRP A 14 9.16 4.34 -8.29
CA TRP A 14 9.13 5.60 -7.55
C TRP A 14 8.01 5.61 -6.52
N PHE A 15 6.79 5.25 -6.94
CA PHE A 15 5.62 5.23 -6.06
C PHE A 15 5.79 4.24 -4.89
N TRP A 16 6.36 3.07 -5.18
CA TRP A 16 6.73 2.09 -4.16
C TRP A 16 7.63 2.69 -3.08
N LYS A 17 8.71 3.36 -3.48
CA LYS A 17 9.72 3.87 -2.56
C LYS A 17 9.22 5.08 -1.77
N GLU A 18 8.55 6.01 -2.43
CA GLU A 18 8.18 7.30 -1.83
C GLU A 18 6.83 7.25 -1.09
N HIS A 19 5.94 6.32 -1.45
CA HIS A 19 4.58 6.26 -0.90
C HIS A 19 4.28 4.94 -0.18
N LEU A 20 4.37 3.79 -0.88
CA LEU A 20 3.91 2.52 -0.30
C LEU A 20 4.80 2.00 0.84
N VAL A 21 6.12 2.12 0.71
CA VAL A 21 7.03 1.67 1.79
C VAL A 21 6.81 2.45 3.10
N PRO A 22 6.75 3.80 3.10
CA PRO A 22 6.38 4.55 4.30
C PRO A 22 4.99 4.19 4.82
N HIS A 23 4.00 4.04 3.93
CA HIS A 23 2.63 3.70 4.30
C HIS A 23 2.53 2.37 5.06
N PHE A 24 3.10 1.30 4.50
CA PHE A 24 3.14 -0.01 5.15
C PHE A 24 3.83 0.05 6.52
N GLN A 25 4.91 0.81 6.64
CA GLN A 25 5.60 0.98 7.93
C GLN A 25 4.74 1.68 8.98
N GLU A 26 3.91 2.64 8.59
CA GLU A 26 2.99 3.31 9.50
C GLU A 26 1.86 2.39 9.94
N GLU A 27 1.31 1.61 9.01
CA GLU A 27 0.24 0.64 9.30
C GLU A 27 0.69 -0.45 10.27
N GLU A 28 1.82 -1.10 9.95
CA GLU A 28 2.40 -2.15 10.77
C GLU A 28 2.76 -1.66 12.17
N ARG A 29 3.14 -0.38 12.31
CA ARG A 29 3.58 0.19 13.58
C ARG A 29 2.44 0.74 14.44
N PHE A 30 1.41 1.32 13.83
CA PHE A 30 0.40 2.11 14.57
C PHE A 30 -1.03 1.63 14.35
N VAL A 31 -1.34 1.04 13.20
CA VAL A 31 -2.71 0.69 12.81
C VAL A 31 -3.00 -0.76 13.18
N PHE A 32 -2.21 -1.71 12.67
CA PHE A 32 -2.43 -3.15 12.90
C PHE A 32 -2.35 -3.58 14.37
N PRO A 33 -1.48 -2.99 15.23
CA PRO A 33 -1.44 -3.36 16.64
C PRO A 33 -2.75 -3.11 17.41
N VAL A 34 -3.71 -2.35 16.86
CA VAL A 34 -5.03 -2.15 17.48
C VAL A 34 -5.82 -3.45 17.57
N LEU A 35 -5.80 -4.30 16.55
CA LEU A 35 -6.42 -5.64 16.60
C LEU A 35 -5.51 -6.67 17.28
N GLY A 36 -4.23 -6.35 17.40
CA GLY A 36 -3.18 -7.25 17.87
C GLY A 36 -2.49 -7.98 16.74
N ASN A 37 -1.17 -8.17 16.86
CA ASN A 37 -0.31 -8.67 15.78
C ASN A 37 -0.61 -10.13 15.37
N ASP A 38 -1.27 -10.90 16.23
CA ASP A 38 -1.66 -12.29 15.95
C ASP A 38 -3.06 -12.40 15.31
N HIS A 39 -3.77 -11.29 15.11
CA HIS A 39 -5.09 -11.28 14.49
C HIS A 39 -5.03 -11.76 13.04
N GLU A 40 -6.00 -12.56 12.60
CA GLU A 40 -5.98 -13.18 11.27
C GLU A 40 -5.90 -12.16 10.13
N MET A 41 -6.65 -11.05 10.24
CA MET A 41 -6.65 -9.98 9.23
C MET A 41 -5.32 -9.21 9.19
N VAL A 42 -4.66 -9.06 10.35
CA VAL A 42 -3.34 -8.42 10.43
C VAL A 42 -2.29 -9.31 9.77
N ARG A 43 -2.35 -10.62 10.04
CA ARG A 43 -1.47 -11.59 9.37
C ARG A 43 -1.67 -11.60 7.86
N GLN A 44 -2.92 -11.54 7.39
CA GLN A 44 -3.21 -11.42 5.96
C GLN A 44 -2.59 -10.15 5.36
N ALA A 45 -2.78 -8.99 5.99
CA ALA A 45 -2.20 -7.72 5.50
C ALA A 45 -0.67 -7.79 5.40
N LEU A 46 0.00 -8.35 6.42
CA LEU A 46 1.46 -8.55 6.41
C LEU A 46 1.93 -9.51 5.31
N GLU A 47 1.17 -10.57 5.05
CA GLU A 47 1.45 -11.50 3.95
C GLU A 47 1.29 -10.78 2.58
N GLU A 48 0.24 -9.98 2.42
CA GLU A 48 0.01 -9.16 1.21
C GLU A 48 1.11 -8.09 1.01
N HIS A 49 1.56 -7.42 2.07
CA HIS A 49 2.69 -6.48 2.04
C HIS A 49 3.95 -7.16 1.51
N GLN A 50 4.23 -8.38 1.97
CA GLN A 50 5.40 -9.13 1.53
C GLN A 50 5.29 -9.53 0.05
N ILE A 51 4.12 -9.97 -0.39
CA ILE A 51 3.85 -10.28 -1.81
C ILE A 51 4.07 -9.04 -2.69
N LEU A 52 3.50 -7.89 -2.29
CA LEU A 52 3.66 -6.63 -3.02
C LEU A 52 5.12 -6.20 -3.07
N LYS A 53 5.83 -6.27 -1.94
CA LYS A 53 7.27 -5.97 -1.87
C LYS A 53 8.08 -6.81 -2.85
N ASP A 54 7.78 -8.10 -2.97
CA ASP A 54 8.48 -8.97 -3.92
C ASP A 54 8.16 -8.60 -5.38
N LEU A 55 6.90 -8.26 -5.68
CA LEU A 55 6.47 -7.81 -7.01
C LEU A 55 7.09 -6.46 -7.42
N PHE A 56 7.18 -5.50 -6.49
CA PHE A 56 7.83 -4.21 -6.75
C PHE A 56 9.33 -4.35 -6.95
N ASN A 57 10.00 -5.21 -6.17
CA ASN A 57 11.46 -5.42 -6.24
C ASN A 57 11.90 -6.35 -7.39
N ALA A 58 10.97 -7.07 -8.03
CA ALA A 58 11.28 -7.86 -9.20
C ALA A 58 11.85 -6.98 -10.35
N SER A 59 12.87 -7.50 -11.03
CA SER A 59 13.47 -6.88 -12.22
C SER A 59 12.60 -6.96 -13.47
N LYS A 60 11.49 -7.71 -13.40
CA LYS A 60 10.51 -7.84 -14.49
C LYS A 60 9.72 -6.56 -14.68
N SER A 61 9.43 -6.23 -15.93
CA SER A 61 8.64 -5.06 -16.30
C SER A 61 7.67 -5.33 -17.44
N ASP A 62 7.53 -6.59 -17.88
CA ASP A 62 6.56 -6.94 -18.92
C ASP A 62 5.12 -6.66 -18.45
N TYR A 63 4.20 -6.54 -19.41
CA TYR A 63 2.80 -6.27 -19.09
C TYR A 63 2.16 -7.31 -18.17
N ASP A 64 2.55 -8.58 -18.24
CA ASP A 64 2.00 -9.61 -17.34
C ASP A 64 2.39 -9.34 -15.89
N HIS A 65 3.64 -8.96 -15.65
CA HIS A 65 4.13 -8.54 -14.34
C HIS A 65 3.44 -7.26 -13.84
N LEU A 66 3.28 -6.27 -14.71
CA LEU A 66 2.60 -5.01 -14.35
C LEU A 66 1.12 -5.23 -14.03
N ASN A 67 0.43 -6.09 -14.77
CA ASN A 67 -0.96 -6.48 -14.50
C ASN A 67 -1.07 -7.28 -13.20
N GLN A 68 -0.11 -8.14 -12.90
CA GLN A 68 -0.10 -8.85 -11.62
C GLN A 68 0.04 -7.88 -10.45
N LEU A 69 0.96 -6.91 -10.57
CA LEU A 69 1.18 -5.87 -9.56
C LEU A 69 -0.09 -5.03 -9.35
N GLU A 70 -0.74 -4.60 -10.43
CA GLU A 70 -2.03 -3.88 -10.39
C GLU A 70 -3.09 -4.67 -9.63
N ARG A 71 -3.33 -5.94 -10.00
CA ARG A 71 -4.34 -6.78 -9.34
C ARG A 71 -4.06 -7.01 -7.86
N GLN A 72 -2.82 -7.27 -7.50
CA GLN A 72 -2.45 -7.51 -6.09
C GLN A 72 -2.59 -6.24 -5.26
N LEU A 73 -2.18 -5.09 -5.80
CA LEU A 73 -2.31 -3.82 -5.10
C LEU A 73 -3.77 -3.39 -4.96
N GLU A 74 -4.59 -3.55 -6.00
CA GLU A 74 -6.03 -3.26 -5.92
C GLU A 74 -6.73 -4.18 -4.90
N ALA A 75 -6.40 -5.48 -4.90
CA ALA A 75 -6.98 -6.42 -3.96
C ALA A 75 -6.64 -6.07 -2.51
N HIS A 76 -5.38 -5.72 -2.25
CA HIS A 76 -4.90 -5.30 -0.95
C HIS A 76 -5.61 -4.04 -0.46
N ILE A 77 -5.61 -2.96 -1.25
CA ILE A 77 -6.30 -1.70 -0.90
C ILE A 77 -7.79 -1.94 -0.62
N ARG A 78 -8.46 -2.77 -1.43
CA ARG A 78 -9.87 -3.09 -1.22
C ARG A 78 -10.11 -3.87 0.07
N PHE A 79 -9.22 -4.80 0.41
CA PHE A 79 -9.30 -5.55 1.65
C PHE A 79 -9.14 -4.61 2.85
N GLU A 80 -8.14 -3.73 2.80
CA GLU A 80 -7.88 -2.77 3.86
C GLU A 80 -9.06 -1.81 4.08
N GLU A 81 -9.48 -1.10 3.03
CA GLU A 81 -10.52 -0.08 3.12
C GLU A 81 -11.91 -0.65 3.49
N ARG A 82 -12.23 -1.86 3.04
CA ARG A 82 -13.59 -2.41 3.15
C ARG A 82 -13.75 -3.39 4.30
N VAL A 83 -12.65 -3.96 4.80
CA VAL A 83 -12.70 -5.01 5.81
C VAL A 83 -11.82 -4.63 7.00
N LEU A 84 -10.50 -4.58 6.82
CA LEU A 84 -9.56 -4.44 7.95
C LEU A 84 -9.74 -3.11 8.69
N PHE A 85 -9.83 -1.98 7.99
CA PHE A 85 -9.96 -0.67 8.63
C PHE A 85 -11.30 -0.47 9.32
N ASN A 86 -12.38 -1.09 8.82
CA ASN A 86 -13.66 -1.07 9.52
C ASN A 86 -13.56 -1.83 10.85
N GLU A 87 -12.95 -3.03 10.84
CA GLU A 87 -12.74 -3.81 12.07
C GLU A 87 -11.84 -3.08 13.08
N ILE A 88 -10.79 -2.42 12.58
CA ILE A 88 -9.91 -1.57 13.41
C ILE A 88 -10.71 -0.42 14.02
N GLN A 89 -11.56 0.26 13.25
CA GLN A 89 -12.38 1.37 13.76
C GLN A 89 -13.37 0.91 14.84
N ASP A 90 -13.98 -0.26 14.67
CA ASP A 90 -14.93 -0.83 15.63
C ASP A 90 -14.24 -1.27 16.93
N THR A 91 -12.96 -1.69 16.86
CA THR A 91 -12.19 -2.14 18.03
C THR A 91 -11.41 -1.01 18.72
N ALA A 92 -11.00 0.03 17.99
CA ALA A 92 -10.11 1.07 18.48
C ALA A 92 -10.74 1.92 19.59
N THR A 93 -9.93 2.24 20.60
CA THR A 93 -10.27 3.30 21.56
C THR A 93 -10.12 4.69 20.94
N ALA A 94 -10.76 5.70 21.51
CA ALA A 94 -10.64 7.09 21.06
C ALA A 94 -9.18 7.60 21.04
N ASP A 95 -8.36 7.17 22.00
CA ASP A 95 -6.93 7.51 22.05
C ASP A 95 -6.17 6.86 20.89
N GLN A 96 -6.45 5.58 20.59
CA GLN A 96 -5.86 4.87 19.44
C GLN A 96 -6.27 5.49 18.11
N LEU A 97 -7.56 5.85 17.94
CA LEU A 97 -8.03 6.54 16.74
C LEU A 97 -7.35 7.90 16.55
N THR A 98 -7.06 8.61 17.63
CA THR A 98 -6.34 9.89 17.59
C THR A 98 -4.89 9.68 17.12
N ILE A 99 -4.21 8.65 17.63
CA ILE A 99 -2.86 8.28 17.19
C ILE A 99 -2.86 7.91 15.71
N ILE A 100 -3.81 7.06 15.28
CA ILE A 100 -3.95 6.66 13.87
C ILE A 100 -4.14 7.91 12.99
N ALA A 101 -5.03 8.83 13.34
CA ALA A 101 -5.26 10.04 12.55
C ALA A 101 -4.03 10.96 12.43
N GLN A 102 -3.15 11.00 13.44
CA GLN A 102 -1.93 11.80 13.41
C GLN A 102 -0.86 11.24 12.46
N HIS A 103 -0.84 9.92 12.29
CA HIS A 103 0.16 9.22 11.49
C HIS A 103 -0.37 8.90 10.09
N HIS A 104 -1.60 8.42 9.97
CA HIS A 104 -2.24 7.91 8.75
C HIS A 104 -3.00 8.99 7.93
N GLY A 105 -2.82 10.28 8.27
CA GLY A 105 -3.63 11.39 7.72
C GLY A 105 -2.85 12.49 7.00
N LYS A 106 -1.50 12.42 6.99
CA LYS A 106 -0.73 13.35 6.17
C LYS A 106 -0.85 12.88 4.73
N ALA A 107 -1.73 13.54 3.98
CA ALA A 107 -1.68 13.52 2.52
C ALA A 107 -0.21 13.65 2.12
N THR A 108 0.38 12.55 1.63
CA THR A 108 1.73 12.60 1.09
C THR A 108 1.66 13.72 0.07
N SER A 109 2.40 14.80 0.29
CA SER A 109 2.45 15.88 -0.69
C SER A 109 2.74 15.18 -2.01
N CYS A 110 1.82 15.29 -2.97
CA CYS A 110 2.02 14.69 -4.28
C CYS A 110 3.27 15.35 -4.85
N GLU A 111 4.44 14.78 -4.56
CA GLU A 111 5.66 15.09 -5.26
C GLU A 111 5.32 14.80 -6.71
N VAL A 112 5.39 15.86 -7.51
CA VAL A 112 4.94 15.79 -8.90
C VAL A 112 5.88 14.82 -9.61
N TRP A 113 5.37 13.65 -9.94
CA TRP A 113 6.12 12.69 -10.74
C TRP A 113 6.51 13.35 -12.07
N GLU A 114 7.80 13.34 -12.37
CA GLU A 114 8.38 14.10 -13.48
C GLU A 114 7.96 13.60 -14.87
N ASP A 115 7.54 12.33 -14.99
CA ASP A 115 7.22 11.67 -16.26
C ASP A 115 5.75 11.25 -16.33
N GLU A 116 4.84 12.20 -16.54
CA GLU A 116 3.38 11.98 -16.70
C GLU A 116 3.05 11.23 -18.00
N PHE A 117 3.44 9.96 -18.08
CA PHE A 117 3.28 9.12 -19.27
C PHE A 117 1.83 8.81 -19.65
N TRP A 118 0.88 9.15 -18.77
CA TRP A 118 -0.56 9.01 -18.93
C TRP A 118 -1.23 10.20 -19.62
N LYS A 119 -0.47 11.25 -19.94
CA LYS A 119 -0.93 12.37 -20.76
C LYS A 119 -0.75 12.12 -22.26
#